data_AF-A0AAX1U3N1-F1
#
_entry.id   AF-A0AAX1U3N1-F1
#
_cell.length_a   1.000
_cell.length_b   1.000
_cell.length_c   1.000
_cell.angle_alpha   90.00
_cell.angle_beta   90.00
_cell.angle_gamma   90.00
#
_symmetry.space_group_name_H-M   'P 1'
#
loop_
_entity.id
_entity.type
_entity.pdbx_description
1 polymer ?
#
loop_
_entity_poly.entity_id
_entity_poly.type
_entity_poly.pdbx_seq_one_letter_code
_entity_poly.pdbx_strand_id
1 'polypeptide(L)'
;MRKNEKGSSLIFALVVISILITVVAACMAIAFSYYNRTIVANSDRQAYLTAKSVITNIVDNVVNGEDEYLKLIPSTEGSKNYEVSDDFIKLKMGTIDVLNIKKIEESEDMDKVTITVSATYGDRNKTIKADLQSLKGKNNWKLLKYYENKNIEEKENINVKNAKDLLGVAENLTKKYYENSKNKDKWLISIKFIDDQKTELSDVYKKCELYDKGFFDSAAMYFNDVPLRKLIYYGYYDKKFPVFNKSEVKKDISEEAKEFINKQEYMLIPKYPYSSYDPVIIYADTGFQIEGSGWNQTIQLIYMPEEACWYYLNKDQKIRATYFDNSNGNSKDKWNNFVNDVLHDETKAEKIT
;
A
#
# COMPACT_ATOMS: atom_id res chain seq x y z
N MET A 1 -16.20 66.81 -25.93
CA MET A 1 -16.48 66.01 -24.72
C MET A 1 -15.22 65.23 -24.35
N ARG A 2 -14.50 65.60 -23.28
CA ARG A 2 -13.36 64.82 -22.77
C ARG A 2 -13.92 63.54 -22.14
N LYS A 3 -13.56 62.36 -22.66
CA LYS A 3 -13.94 61.07 -22.07
C LYS A 3 -13.33 60.96 -20.67
N ASN A 4 -14.10 60.46 -19.72
CA ASN A 4 -13.75 60.40 -18.31
C ASN A 4 -12.76 59.25 -18.05
N GLU A 5 -11.49 59.43 -18.44
CA GLU A 5 -10.43 58.40 -18.32
C GLU A 5 -9.99 58.16 -16.87
N LYS A 6 -10.27 59.09 -15.95
CA LYS A 6 -9.84 59.00 -14.54
C LYS A 6 -10.58 57.92 -13.73
N GLY A 7 -11.86 57.68 -14.03
CA GLY A 7 -12.63 56.62 -13.37
C GLY A 7 -12.24 55.22 -13.85
N SER A 8 -11.89 55.09 -15.13
CA SER A 8 -11.46 53.82 -15.75
C SER A 8 -10.10 53.36 -15.23
N SER A 9 -9.14 54.28 -15.08
CA SER A 9 -7.80 53.95 -14.57
C SER A 9 -7.81 53.56 -13.09
N LEU A 10 -8.71 54.13 -12.29
CA LEU A 10 -8.82 53.80 -10.87
C LEU A 10 -9.45 52.42 -10.65
N ILE A 11 -10.47 52.05 -11.43
CA ILE A 11 -11.06 50.71 -11.41
C ILE A 11 -10.04 49.68 -11.92
N PHE A 12 -9.31 49.98 -12.98
CA PHE A 12 -8.26 49.09 -13.49
C PHE A 12 -7.16 48.84 -12.44
N ALA A 13 -6.69 49.88 -11.76
CA ALA A 13 -5.71 49.74 -10.69
C ALA A 13 -6.23 48.87 -9.53
N LEU A 14 -7.51 49.03 -9.13
CA LEU A 14 -8.14 48.20 -8.10
C LEU A 14 -8.21 46.72 -8.49
N VAL A 15 -8.56 46.44 -9.75
CA VAL A 15 -8.60 45.06 -10.27
C VAL A 15 -7.20 44.44 -10.27
N VAL A 16 -6.18 45.18 -10.71
CA VAL A 16 -4.78 44.70 -10.71
C VAL A 16 -4.29 44.43 -9.30
N ILE A 17 -4.57 45.32 -8.34
CA ILE A 17 -4.21 45.12 -6.92
C ILE A 17 -4.92 43.89 -6.35
N SER A 18 -6.20 43.69 -6.66
CA SER A 18 -6.99 42.55 -6.18
C SER A 18 -6.45 41.22 -6.72
N ILE A 19 -6.06 41.19 -8.00
CA ILE A 19 -5.41 40.03 -8.62
C ILE A 19 -4.06 39.76 -7.94
N LEU A 20 -3.25 40.79 -7.70
CA LEU A 20 -1.95 40.64 -7.03
C LEU A 20 -2.11 40.09 -5.61
N ILE A 21 -3.04 40.61 -4.82
CA ILE A 21 -3.31 40.11 -3.46
C ILE A 21 -3.76 38.65 -3.50
N THR A 22 -4.62 38.28 -4.46
CA THR A 22 -5.08 36.90 -4.63
C THR A 22 -3.94 35.95 -4.97
N VAL A 23 -3.05 36.35 -5.88
CA VAL A 23 -1.87 35.56 -6.25
C VAL A 23 -0.91 35.41 -5.07
N VAL A 24 -0.65 36.48 -4.31
CA VAL A 24 0.22 36.43 -3.12
C VAL A 24 -0.38 35.50 -2.05
N ALA A 25 -1.69 35.57 -1.80
CA ALA A 25 -2.37 34.69 -0.85
C ALA A 25 -2.28 33.22 -1.27
N ALA A 26 -2.48 32.91 -2.56
CA ALA A 26 -2.33 31.56 -3.10
C ALA A 26 -0.89 31.04 -2.96
N CYS A 27 0.12 31.88 -3.29
CA CYS A 27 1.53 31.53 -3.13
C CYS A 27 1.90 31.27 -1.66
N MET A 28 1.40 32.07 -0.71
CA MET A 28 1.62 31.84 0.72
C MET A 28 0.96 30.55 1.20
N ALA A 29 -0.27 30.24 0.76
CA ALA A 29 -0.96 29.00 1.11
C ALA A 29 -0.18 27.76 0.63
N ILE A 30 0.34 27.81 -0.61
CA ILE A 30 1.18 26.75 -1.18
C ILE A 30 2.49 26.62 -0.40
N ALA A 31 3.19 27.74 -0.14
CA ALA A 31 4.44 27.73 0.61
C ALA A 31 4.27 27.19 2.04
N PHE A 32 3.17 27.56 2.72
CA PHE A 32 2.85 27.08 4.06
C PHE A 32 2.53 25.58 4.05
N SER A 33 1.80 25.10 3.04
CA SER A 33 1.54 23.66 2.85
C SER A 33 2.84 22.87 2.66
N TYR A 34 3.76 23.34 1.81
CA TYR A 34 5.08 22.71 1.63
C TYR A 34 5.92 22.74 2.91
N TYR A 35 5.98 23.89 3.58
CA TYR A 35 6.70 24.04 4.84
C TYR A 35 6.21 23.05 5.91
N ASN A 36 4.90 22.92 6.09
CA ASN A 36 4.32 21.97 7.04
C ASN A 36 4.63 20.52 6.66
N ARG A 37 4.53 20.15 5.37
CA ARG A 37 4.90 18.81 4.90
C ARG A 37 6.37 18.49 5.19
N THR A 38 7.27 19.45 4.96
CA THR A 38 8.70 19.29 5.20
C THR A 38 9.01 19.17 6.69
N ILE A 39 8.40 19.99 7.55
CA ILE A 39 8.58 19.88 9.01
C ILE A 39 8.09 18.55 9.52
N VAL A 40 6.92 18.09 9.05
CA VAL A 40 6.37 16.79 9.44
C VAL A 40 7.32 15.66 9.04
N ALA A 41 7.77 15.64 7.78
CA ALA A 41 8.69 14.62 7.30
C ALA A 41 10.04 14.63 8.05
N ASN A 42 10.56 15.81 8.37
CA ASN A 42 11.80 15.94 9.13
C ASN A 42 11.63 15.52 10.58
N SER A 43 10.52 15.89 11.23
CA SER A 43 10.23 15.49 12.61
C SER A 43 10.05 13.98 12.74
N ASP A 44 9.34 13.38 11.77
CA ASP A 44 9.20 11.92 11.65
C ASP A 44 10.56 11.23 11.49
N ARG A 45 11.44 11.78 10.64
CA ARG A 45 12.78 11.24 10.44
C ARG A 45 13.63 11.35 11.70
N GLN A 46 13.52 12.44 12.44
CA GLN A 46 14.29 12.63 13.68
C GLN A 46 13.83 11.67 14.78
N ALA A 47 12.52 11.52 15.00
CA ALA A 47 11.99 10.53 15.93
C ALA A 47 12.47 9.11 15.58
N TYR A 48 12.46 8.76 14.28
CA TYR A 48 12.97 7.46 13.81
C TYR A 48 14.47 7.28 14.08
N LEU A 49 15.31 8.25 13.72
CA LEU A 49 16.76 8.15 13.90
C LEU A 49 17.13 8.04 15.38
N THR A 50 16.40 8.73 16.25
CA THR A 50 16.59 8.67 17.71
C THR A 50 16.26 7.29 18.26
N ALA A 51 15.09 6.73 17.93
CA ALA A 51 14.75 5.36 18.31
C ALA A 51 15.75 4.34 17.75
N LYS A 52 16.21 4.54 16.51
CA LYS A 52 17.13 3.62 15.81
C LYS A 52 18.51 3.61 16.46
N SER A 53 19.04 4.78 16.79
CA SER A 53 20.34 4.89 17.43
C SER A 53 20.37 4.15 18.76
N VAL A 54 19.31 4.29 19.57
CA VAL A 54 19.22 3.63 20.88
C VAL A 54 19.08 2.13 20.74
N ILE A 55 18.17 1.64 19.88
CA ILE A 55 17.97 0.20 19.74
C ILE A 55 19.18 -0.50 19.13
N THR A 56 19.86 0.12 18.15
CA THR A 56 21.08 -0.43 17.57
C THR A 56 22.19 -0.51 18.61
N ASN A 57 22.36 0.53 19.44
CA ASN A 57 23.34 0.49 20.52
C ASN A 57 23.05 -0.65 21.52
N ILE A 58 21.79 -0.82 21.94
CA ILE A 58 21.43 -1.91 22.86
C ILE A 58 21.68 -3.28 22.22
N VAL A 59 21.23 -3.48 20.98
CA VAL A 59 21.38 -4.75 20.25
C VAL A 59 22.84 -5.11 20.05
N ASP A 60 23.66 -4.17 19.60
CA ASP A 60 25.08 -4.42 19.33
C ASP A 60 25.82 -4.86 20.61
N ASN A 61 25.55 -4.20 21.74
CA ASN A 61 26.13 -4.59 23.03
C ASN A 61 25.60 -5.94 23.55
N VAL A 62 24.32 -6.26 23.32
CA VAL A 62 23.75 -7.58 23.67
C VAL A 62 24.36 -8.70 22.83
N VAL A 63 24.53 -8.48 21.52
CA VAL A 63 25.12 -9.47 20.59
C VAL A 63 26.61 -9.68 20.88
N ASN A 64 27.33 -8.61 21.26
CA ASN A 64 28.73 -8.69 21.66
C ASN A 64 28.94 -9.32 23.05
N GLY A 65 27.87 -9.57 23.79
CA GLY A 65 27.93 -10.24 25.09
C GLY A 65 28.35 -9.34 26.26
N GLU A 66 28.11 -8.04 26.16
CA GLU A 66 28.43 -7.08 27.23
C GLU A 66 27.53 -7.30 28.47
N ASP A 67 28.15 -7.57 29.61
CA ASP A 67 27.47 -8.02 30.85
C ASP A 67 26.39 -7.04 31.35
N GLU A 68 26.60 -5.73 31.17
CA GLU A 68 25.65 -4.71 31.61
C GLU A 68 24.35 -4.72 30.77
N TYR A 69 24.45 -4.99 29.48
CA TYR A 69 23.31 -5.03 28.56
C TYR A 69 22.59 -6.37 28.60
N LEU A 70 23.29 -7.47 28.88
CA LEU A 70 22.67 -8.78 29.09
C LEU A 70 21.74 -8.79 30.31
N LYS A 71 22.04 -7.99 31.36
CA LYS A 71 21.16 -7.81 32.53
C LYS A 71 19.86 -7.08 32.20
N LEU A 72 19.75 -6.47 31.01
CA LEU A 72 18.51 -5.85 30.54
C LEU A 72 17.50 -6.89 30.04
N ILE A 73 17.94 -8.11 29.75
CA ILE A 73 17.05 -9.19 29.31
C ILE A 73 16.46 -9.89 30.54
N PRO A 74 15.13 -10.03 30.63
CA PRO A 74 14.50 -10.82 31.70
C PRO A 74 15.06 -12.24 31.79
N SER A 75 15.35 -12.71 33.00
CA SER A 75 15.86 -14.08 33.22
C SER A 75 14.81 -15.16 32.95
N THR A 76 13.53 -14.81 33.13
CA THR A 76 12.35 -15.64 32.88
C THR A 76 11.48 -15.01 31.80
N GLU A 77 10.53 -15.77 31.24
CA GLU A 77 9.54 -15.21 30.31
C GLU A 77 8.82 -14.01 30.94
N GLY A 78 8.67 -12.95 30.15
CA GLY A 78 8.04 -11.73 30.63
C GLY A 78 8.55 -10.47 29.93
N SER A 79 7.96 -9.34 30.30
CA SER A 79 8.32 -8.03 29.76
C SER A 79 8.80 -7.12 30.88
N LYS A 80 9.89 -6.39 30.64
CA LYS A 80 10.39 -5.36 31.54
C LYS A 80 10.40 -4.00 30.84
N ASN A 81 9.81 -3.01 31.49
CA ASN A 81 9.87 -1.61 31.08
C ASN A 81 11.01 -0.93 31.82
N TYR A 82 11.75 -0.10 31.11
CA TYR A 82 12.84 0.69 31.65
C TYR A 82 12.46 2.17 31.53
N GLU A 83 12.46 2.88 32.65
CA GLU A 83 12.39 4.33 32.65
C GLU A 83 13.76 4.85 32.20
N VAL A 84 13.78 5.53 31.06
CA VAL A 84 14.98 6.21 30.57
C VAL A 84 15.02 7.54 31.30
N SER A 85 15.89 7.68 32.31
CA SER A 85 15.98 8.94 33.05
C SER A 85 16.49 10.06 32.12
N ASP A 86 15.95 11.25 32.36
CA ASP A 86 16.18 12.50 31.60
C ASP A 86 17.66 12.88 31.40
N ASP A 87 18.57 12.29 32.18
CA ASP A 87 20.01 12.57 32.14
C ASP A 87 20.76 11.79 31.06
N PHE A 88 20.19 10.70 30.53
CA PHE A 88 20.89 9.89 29.51
C PHE A 88 20.68 10.40 28.08
N ILE A 89 19.56 11.06 27.76
CA ILE A 89 19.24 11.49 26.38
C ILE A 89 18.37 12.75 26.36
N LYS A 90 18.89 13.90 26.80
CA LYS A 90 18.50 15.21 26.23
C LYS A 90 19.42 15.53 25.06
N LEU A 91 19.45 14.64 24.07
CA LEU A 91 20.04 14.99 22.79
C LEU A 91 19.12 16.00 22.12
N LYS A 92 19.68 16.96 21.39
CA LYS A 92 18.94 17.87 20.48
C LYS A 92 18.15 17.13 19.37
N MET A 93 18.04 15.80 19.46
CA MET A 93 17.51 14.84 18.50
C MET A 93 16.18 14.18 18.93
N GLY A 94 15.69 14.38 20.16
CA GLY A 94 14.39 13.87 20.64
C GLY A 94 14.45 13.20 22.02
N THR A 95 13.29 12.79 22.54
CA THR A 95 13.15 12.10 23.83
C THR A 95 12.83 10.62 23.61
N ILE A 96 13.31 9.73 24.48
CA ILE A 96 12.88 8.32 24.50
C ILE A 96 11.71 8.20 25.47
N ASP A 97 10.58 7.69 25.00
CA ASP A 97 9.36 7.60 25.80
C ASP A 97 9.17 6.19 26.37
N VAL A 98 9.60 5.16 25.64
CA VAL A 98 9.41 3.75 26.03
C VAL A 98 10.64 2.94 25.65
N LEU A 99 11.21 2.23 26.62
CA LEU A 99 12.12 1.11 26.40
C LEU A 99 11.50 -0.14 27.04
N ASN A 100 11.13 -1.11 26.23
CA ASN A 100 10.55 -2.39 26.66
C ASN A 100 11.37 -3.56 26.12
N ILE A 101 11.67 -4.53 26.97
CA ILE A 101 12.34 -5.77 26.58
C ILE A 101 11.45 -6.93 26.98
N LYS A 102 11.01 -7.71 26.00
CA LYS A 102 10.15 -8.87 26.19
C LYS A 102 10.90 -10.14 25.81
N LYS A 103 10.97 -11.10 26.74
CA LYS A 103 11.48 -12.45 26.49
C LYS A 103 10.30 -13.42 26.39
N ILE A 104 10.33 -14.27 25.37
CA ILE A 104 9.41 -15.39 25.17
C ILE A 104 10.20 -16.65 24.80
N GLU A 105 9.69 -17.80 25.20
CA GLU A 105 10.13 -19.09 24.69
C GLU A 105 9.61 -19.26 23.26
N GLU A 106 10.51 -19.50 22.32
CA GLU A 106 10.14 -19.76 20.91
C GLU A 106 10.01 -21.25 20.63
N SER A 107 10.83 -22.08 21.30
CA SER A 107 10.75 -23.54 21.28
C SER A 107 11.44 -24.14 22.52
N GLU A 108 11.35 -25.47 22.70
CA GLU A 108 11.92 -26.18 23.84
C GLU A 108 13.41 -25.85 24.09
N ASP A 109 14.17 -25.46 23.06
CA ASP A 109 15.61 -25.15 23.13
C ASP A 109 15.97 -23.69 22.83
N MET A 110 15.01 -22.83 22.46
CA MET A 110 15.29 -21.47 21.97
C MET A 110 14.53 -20.39 22.73
N ASP A 111 15.26 -19.36 23.13
CA ASP A 111 14.72 -18.11 23.66
C ASP A 111 14.67 -17.04 22.56
N LYS A 112 13.57 -16.28 22.52
CA LYS A 112 13.42 -15.10 21.68
C LYS A 112 13.21 -13.86 22.55
N VAL A 113 13.92 -12.79 22.21
CA VAL A 113 13.80 -11.49 22.86
C VAL A 113 13.40 -10.43 21.84
N THR A 114 12.37 -9.66 22.15
CA THR A 114 11.97 -8.48 21.40
C THR A 114 12.28 -7.23 22.23
N ILE A 115 13.17 -6.39 21.72
CA ILE A 115 13.49 -5.07 22.27
C ILE A 115 12.63 -4.05 21.52
N THR A 116 11.96 -3.15 22.23
CA THR A 116 11.09 -2.10 21.69
C THR A 116 11.54 -0.75 22.23
N VAL A 117 11.83 0.20 21.34
CA VAL A 117 12.22 1.57 21.66
C VAL A 117 11.26 2.54 20.98
N SER A 118 10.62 3.42 21.72
CA SER A 118 9.80 4.52 21.18
C SER A 118 10.43 5.87 21.51
N ALA A 119 10.49 6.74 20.52
CA ALA A 119 11.05 8.08 20.65
C ALA A 119 10.09 9.15 20.09
N THR A 120 10.08 10.32 20.71
CA THR A 120 9.29 11.48 20.31
C THR A 120 10.18 12.66 19.93
N TYR A 121 9.82 13.35 18.84
CA TYR A 121 10.41 14.63 18.43
C TYR A 121 9.30 15.59 17.99
N GLY A 122 9.10 16.67 18.73
CA GLY A 122 7.90 17.52 18.59
C GLY A 122 6.64 16.71 18.91
N ASP A 123 5.63 16.76 18.03
CA ASP A 123 4.37 16.01 18.18
C ASP A 123 4.41 14.63 17.50
N ARG A 124 5.58 14.12 17.14
CA ARG A 124 5.75 12.88 16.36
C ARG A 124 6.45 11.80 17.16
N ASN A 125 5.84 10.62 17.20
CA ASN A 125 6.37 9.43 17.86
C ASN A 125 6.75 8.36 16.82
N LYS A 126 7.87 7.67 17.02
CA LYS A 126 8.27 6.48 16.25
C LYS A 126 8.73 5.38 17.18
N THR A 127 8.30 4.15 16.88
CA THR A 127 8.71 2.95 17.61
C THR A 127 9.48 2.01 16.69
N ILE A 128 10.63 1.54 17.16
CA ILE A 128 11.44 0.52 16.49
C ILE A 128 11.56 -0.69 17.39
N LYS A 129 11.59 -1.86 16.77
CA LYS A 129 11.74 -3.15 17.42
C LYS A 129 12.90 -3.93 16.84
N ALA A 130 13.47 -4.80 17.65
CA ALA A 130 14.49 -5.76 17.26
C ALA A 130 14.18 -7.11 17.86
N ASP A 131 14.20 -8.16 17.03
CA ASP A 131 14.06 -9.53 17.49
C ASP A 131 15.45 -10.18 17.55
N LEU A 132 15.80 -10.76 18.70
CA LEU A 132 17.00 -11.54 18.92
C LEU A 132 16.63 -12.96 19.32
N GLN A 133 17.52 -13.89 19.03
CA GLN A 133 17.34 -15.31 19.34
C GLN A 133 18.61 -15.87 19.98
N SER A 134 18.43 -16.77 20.95
CA SER A 134 19.54 -17.50 21.56
C SER A 134 19.15 -18.92 21.92
N LEU A 135 20.13 -19.81 22.02
CA LEU A 135 19.94 -21.12 22.62
C LEU A 135 19.69 -20.95 24.12
N LYS A 136 18.72 -21.65 24.68
CA LYS A 136 18.40 -21.56 26.12
C LYS A 136 19.65 -21.77 26.98
N GLY A 137 19.85 -20.87 27.94
CA GLY A 137 20.97 -20.90 28.88
C GLY A 137 22.33 -20.50 28.28
N LYS A 138 22.40 -20.22 26.97
CA LYS A 138 23.58 -19.62 26.34
C LYS A 138 23.25 -18.15 26.05
N ASN A 139 24.02 -17.22 26.60
CA ASN A 139 23.84 -15.78 26.36
C ASN A 139 24.39 -15.34 24.98
N ASN A 140 24.32 -16.21 23.97
CA ASN A 140 24.88 -15.98 22.63
C ASN A 140 23.80 -15.47 21.67
N TRP A 141 23.26 -14.30 22.00
CA TRP A 141 22.18 -13.66 21.25
C TRP A 141 22.60 -13.32 19.82
N LYS A 142 21.72 -13.65 18.86
CA LYS A 142 21.85 -13.27 17.46
C LYS A 142 20.68 -12.39 17.06
N LEU A 143 20.98 -11.28 16.41
CA LEU A 143 19.97 -10.43 15.79
C LEU A 143 19.31 -11.18 14.62
N LEU A 144 17.98 -11.23 14.63
CA LEU A 144 17.19 -11.74 13.50
C LEU A 144 16.79 -10.60 12.55
N LYS A 145 16.20 -9.54 13.10
CA LYS A 145 15.68 -8.41 12.32
C LYS A 145 15.46 -7.15 13.17
N TYR A 146 15.64 -5.99 12.54
CA TYR A 146 15.05 -4.73 12.97
C TYR A 146 13.75 -4.48 12.20
N TYR A 147 12.76 -3.89 12.85
CA TYR A 147 11.51 -3.49 12.19
C TYR A 147 10.89 -2.30 12.90
N GLU A 148 10.30 -1.40 12.13
CA GLU A 148 9.48 -0.32 12.70
C GLU A 148 8.13 -0.88 13.10
N ASN A 149 7.71 -0.55 14.32
CA ASN A 149 6.34 -0.81 14.74
C ASN A 149 5.48 0.33 14.16
N LYS A 150 5.05 0.21 12.92
CA LYS A 150 3.81 0.87 12.47
C LYS A 150 2.66 0.20 13.23
N ASN A 151 2.54 0.48 14.53
CA ASN A 151 1.78 -0.32 15.48
C ASN A 151 2.20 -1.80 15.49
N ILE A 152 1.85 -2.52 16.56
CA ILE A 152 1.81 -3.97 16.49
C ILE A 152 0.84 -4.31 15.35
N GLU A 153 1.22 -5.26 14.51
CA GLU A 153 0.34 -5.90 13.53
C GLU A 153 -1.12 -6.00 14.06
N GLU A 154 -2.02 -5.13 13.60
CA GLU A 154 -3.14 -5.72 12.87
C GLU A 154 -2.43 -6.53 11.80
N LYS A 155 -2.45 -7.86 11.95
CA LYS A 155 -2.07 -8.77 10.87
C LYS A 155 -2.59 -8.10 9.61
N GLU A 156 -1.70 -7.63 8.72
CA GLU A 156 -2.13 -6.83 7.59
C GLU A 156 -3.24 -7.63 6.94
N ASN A 157 -4.45 -7.07 6.95
CA ASN A 157 -5.66 -7.78 6.57
C ASN A 157 -5.34 -8.51 5.27
N ILE A 158 -5.43 -9.85 5.26
CA ILE A 158 -4.87 -10.61 4.13
C ILE A 158 -5.52 -10.20 2.81
N ASN A 159 -6.75 -9.67 2.85
CA ASN A 159 -7.45 -9.13 1.69
C ASN A 159 -6.79 -7.86 1.20
N VAL A 160 -6.38 -6.97 2.10
CA VAL A 160 -5.65 -5.74 1.78
C VAL A 160 -4.26 -6.07 1.23
N LYS A 161 -3.53 -6.97 1.89
CA LYS A 161 -2.21 -7.42 1.42
C LYS A 161 -2.30 -8.03 0.02
N ASN A 162 -3.18 -9.02 -0.18
CA ASN A 162 -3.35 -9.70 -1.46
C ASN A 162 -3.75 -8.72 -2.57
N ALA A 163 -4.57 -7.72 -2.27
CA ALA A 163 -4.98 -6.69 -3.23
C ALA A 163 -3.81 -5.76 -3.60
N LYS A 164 -3.01 -5.32 -2.63
CA LYS A 164 -1.81 -4.51 -2.88
C LYS A 164 -0.79 -5.25 -3.71
N ASP A 165 -0.52 -6.51 -3.38
CA ASP A 165 0.44 -7.35 -4.11
C ASP A 165 -0.02 -7.51 -5.57
N LEU A 166 -1.31 -7.84 -5.78
CA LEU A 166 -1.89 -7.97 -7.12
C LEU A 166 -1.87 -6.65 -7.90
N LEU A 167 -2.23 -5.53 -7.26
CA LEU A 167 -2.20 -4.21 -7.86
C LEU A 167 -0.79 -3.82 -8.27
N GLY A 168 0.20 -4.02 -7.40
CA GLY A 168 1.59 -3.70 -7.68
C GLY A 168 2.15 -4.49 -8.87
N VAL A 169 1.82 -5.78 -8.98
CA VAL A 169 2.19 -6.59 -10.16
C VAL A 169 1.51 -6.06 -11.42
N ALA A 170 0.21 -5.72 -11.33
CA ALA A 170 -0.59 -5.23 -12.44
C ALA A 170 -0.14 -3.86 -12.95
N GLU A 171 0.08 -2.89 -12.06
CA GLU A 171 0.55 -1.55 -12.41
C GLU A 171 1.96 -1.58 -13.01
N ASN A 172 2.86 -2.39 -12.45
CA ASN A 172 4.21 -2.52 -13.00
C ASN A 172 4.21 -3.17 -14.38
N LEU A 173 3.36 -4.18 -14.61
CA LEU A 173 3.18 -4.79 -15.94
C LEU A 173 2.66 -3.75 -16.95
N THR A 174 1.63 -2.99 -16.58
CA THR A 174 1.07 -1.91 -17.39
C THR A 174 2.11 -0.84 -17.70
N LYS A 175 2.84 -0.36 -16.69
CA LYS A 175 3.89 0.67 -16.84
C LYS A 175 5.00 0.21 -17.78
N LYS A 176 5.55 -1.00 -17.55
CA LYS A 176 6.61 -1.56 -18.41
C LYS A 176 6.13 -1.75 -19.85
N TYR A 177 4.88 -2.13 -20.07
CA TYR A 177 4.31 -2.23 -21.42
C TYR A 177 4.32 -0.86 -22.14
N TYR A 178 3.84 0.20 -21.48
CA TYR A 178 3.72 1.51 -22.11
C TYR A 178 5.05 2.26 -22.26
N GLU A 179 5.98 2.10 -21.32
CA GLU A 179 7.34 2.67 -21.44
C GLU A 179 8.08 2.11 -22.66
N ASN A 180 7.78 0.87 -23.05
CA ASN A 180 8.40 0.19 -24.18
C ASN A 180 7.55 0.22 -25.47
N SER A 181 6.50 1.05 -25.50
CA SER A 181 5.52 1.17 -26.59
C SER A 181 6.09 1.58 -27.96
N LYS A 182 7.35 2.04 -28.03
CA LYS A 182 8.08 2.38 -29.26
C LYS A 182 8.83 1.20 -29.88
N ASN A 183 8.97 0.08 -29.18
CA ASN A 183 9.69 -1.08 -29.67
C ASN A 183 8.72 -2.14 -30.22
N LYS A 184 9.06 -2.82 -31.31
CA LYS A 184 8.22 -3.90 -31.88
C LYS A 184 8.14 -5.12 -30.95
N ASP A 185 9.02 -5.21 -29.95
CA ASP A 185 9.15 -6.32 -29.00
C ASP A 185 8.42 -6.09 -27.66
N LYS A 186 7.24 -5.45 -27.69
CA LYS A 186 6.43 -5.10 -26.48
C LYS A 186 6.15 -6.30 -25.56
N TRP A 187 6.05 -7.49 -26.14
CA TRP A 187 5.70 -8.74 -25.46
C TRP A 187 6.89 -9.40 -24.73
N LEU A 188 8.07 -9.47 -25.37
CA LEU A 188 9.27 -10.07 -24.77
C LEU A 188 9.69 -9.36 -23.48
N ILE A 189 9.45 -8.05 -23.38
CA ILE A 189 9.79 -7.25 -22.20
C ILE A 189 8.82 -7.52 -21.03
N SER A 190 7.53 -7.71 -21.34
CA SER A 190 6.50 -8.04 -20.34
C SER A 190 6.72 -9.44 -19.76
N ILE A 191 7.13 -10.39 -20.61
CA ILE A 191 7.52 -11.74 -20.18
C ILE A 191 8.80 -11.70 -19.35
N LYS A 192 9.84 -10.98 -19.81
CA LYS A 192 11.08 -10.79 -19.02
C LYS A 192 10.82 -10.17 -17.65
N PHE A 193 9.81 -9.30 -17.49
CA PHE A 193 9.49 -8.75 -16.17
C PHE A 193 8.88 -9.78 -15.21
N ILE A 194 7.91 -10.57 -15.68
CA ILE A 194 7.34 -11.66 -14.88
C ILE A 194 8.45 -12.66 -14.53
N ASP A 195 9.42 -12.82 -15.42
CA ASP A 195 10.58 -13.67 -15.23
C ASP A 195 11.64 -13.10 -14.29
N ASP A 196 11.97 -11.81 -14.31
CA ASP A 196 12.89 -11.22 -13.33
C ASP A 196 12.38 -11.34 -11.88
N GLN A 197 11.09 -11.65 -11.70
CA GLN A 197 10.45 -11.93 -10.41
C GLN A 197 10.40 -13.43 -10.04
N LYS A 198 10.79 -14.33 -10.95
CA LYS A 198 10.81 -15.79 -10.75
C LYS A 198 11.97 -16.47 -11.48
N THR A 199 12.71 -17.32 -10.79
CA THR A 199 14.04 -17.83 -11.15
C THR A 199 14.27 -18.50 -12.53
N GLU A 200 13.30 -18.77 -13.41
CA GLU A 200 13.55 -19.47 -14.69
C GLU A 200 12.63 -19.11 -15.89
N LEU A 201 13.22 -18.42 -16.88
CA LEU A 201 12.70 -17.94 -18.20
C LEU A 201 11.92 -18.94 -19.05
N SER A 202 12.07 -20.25 -18.82
CA SER A 202 11.66 -21.28 -19.79
C SER A 202 10.23 -21.81 -19.60
N ASP A 203 9.62 -21.63 -18.42
CA ASP A 203 8.31 -22.21 -18.10
C ASP A 203 7.13 -21.26 -18.31
N VAL A 204 7.29 -19.96 -18.09
CA VAL A 204 6.21 -18.97 -18.29
C VAL A 204 5.88 -18.81 -19.78
N TYR A 205 6.90 -18.71 -20.63
CA TYR A 205 6.72 -18.62 -22.08
C TYR A 205 6.06 -19.89 -22.63
N LYS A 206 6.50 -21.09 -22.22
CA LYS A 206 5.87 -22.37 -22.58
C LYS A 206 4.44 -22.51 -22.06
N LYS A 207 4.15 -22.12 -20.80
CA LYS A 207 2.80 -22.17 -20.23
C LYS A 207 1.82 -21.23 -20.94
N CYS A 208 2.29 -20.08 -21.43
CA CYS A 208 1.50 -19.15 -22.23
C CYS A 208 1.36 -19.60 -23.71
N GLU A 209 2.42 -20.12 -24.35
CA GLU A 209 2.38 -20.68 -25.71
C GLU A 209 1.52 -21.95 -25.83
N LEU A 210 1.52 -22.82 -24.82
CA LEU A 210 0.84 -24.12 -24.86
C LEU A 210 -0.69 -24.02 -24.92
N TYR A 211 -1.28 -22.87 -24.59
CA TYR A 211 -2.72 -22.74 -24.45
C TYR A 211 -3.42 -21.97 -25.57
N ASP A 212 -2.70 -21.38 -26.53
CA ASP A 212 -3.35 -20.89 -27.75
C ASP A 212 -2.35 -20.59 -28.88
N LYS A 213 -2.19 -21.51 -29.82
CA LYS A 213 -1.40 -21.25 -31.04
C LYS A 213 -1.99 -20.12 -31.92
N GLY A 214 -3.24 -19.72 -31.70
CA GLY A 214 -3.90 -18.62 -32.42
C GLY A 214 -3.83 -17.25 -31.71
N PHE A 215 -3.36 -17.19 -30.46
CA PHE A 215 -3.33 -15.94 -29.69
C PHE A 215 -2.11 -15.07 -30.03
N PHE A 216 -1.06 -15.64 -30.64
CA PHE A 216 0.26 -14.99 -30.82
C PHE A 216 0.59 -14.52 -32.25
N ASP A 217 -0.25 -14.85 -33.25
CA ASP A 217 0.07 -14.63 -34.67
C ASP A 217 -0.41 -13.27 -35.25
N SER A 218 -1.17 -12.47 -34.52
CA SER A 218 -1.65 -11.17 -35.03
C SER A 218 -0.79 -10.02 -34.51
N ALA A 219 -0.02 -9.38 -35.41
CA ALA A 219 0.82 -8.20 -35.15
C ALA A 219 0.06 -6.93 -34.70
N ALA A 220 -1.22 -7.06 -34.31
CA ALA A 220 -2.12 -5.99 -33.90
C ALA A 220 -2.80 -6.29 -32.54
N MET A 221 -2.14 -7.02 -31.64
CA MET A 221 -2.69 -7.26 -30.31
C MET A 221 -2.77 -5.96 -29.50
N TYR A 222 -3.98 -5.46 -29.34
CA TYR A 222 -4.32 -4.45 -28.32
C TYR A 222 -4.10 -5.09 -26.95
N PHE A 223 -3.06 -4.65 -26.23
CA PHE A 223 -2.89 -4.95 -24.82
C PHE A 223 -4.00 -4.27 -24.04
N ASN A 224 -5.09 -5.01 -23.84
CA ASN A 224 -6.26 -4.61 -23.08
C ASN A 224 -6.44 -5.55 -21.88
N ASP A 225 -7.59 -5.46 -21.22
CA ASP A 225 -7.92 -6.20 -20.01
C ASP A 225 -7.60 -7.71 -20.07
N VAL A 226 -7.98 -8.41 -21.14
CA VAL A 226 -7.92 -9.88 -21.19
C VAL A 226 -6.47 -10.41 -21.32
N PRO A 227 -5.65 -9.96 -22.29
CA PRO A 227 -4.26 -10.42 -22.40
C PRO A 227 -3.40 -10.09 -21.16
N LEU A 228 -3.55 -8.90 -20.58
CA LEU A 228 -2.82 -8.49 -19.37
C LEU A 228 -3.20 -9.36 -18.17
N ARG A 229 -4.50 -9.62 -17.98
CA ARG A 229 -4.99 -10.51 -16.94
C ARG A 229 -4.49 -11.95 -17.12
N LYS A 230 -4.48 -12.46 -18.36
CA LYS A 230 -3.94 -13.80 -18.69
C LYS A 230 -2.46 -13.91 -18.33
N LEU A 231 -1.65 -12.92 -18.66
CA LEU A 231 -0.22 -12.89 -18.33
C LEU A 231 0.03 -13.04 -16.83
N ILE A 232 -0.70 -12.27 -16.00
CA ILE A 232 -0.52 -12.33 -14.55
C ILE A 232 -1.07 -13.65 -13.99
N TYR A 233 -2.22 -14.11 -14.47
CA TYR A 233 -2.82 -15.36 -13.99
C TYR A 233 -1.93 -16.57 -14.27
N TYR A 234 -1.47 -16.73 -15.51
CA TYR A 234 -0.64 -17.87 -15.91
C TYR A 234 0.82 -17.72 -15.48
N GLY A 235 1.39 -16.51 -15.59
CA GLY A 235 2.82 -16.27 -15.34
C GLY A 235 3.15 -15.99 -13.87
N TYR A 236 2.38 -15.14 -13.20
CA TYR A 236 2.69 -14.74 -11.82
C TYR A 236 2.00 -15.62 -10.78
N TYR A 237 0.70 -15.90 -10.94
CA TYR A 237 -0.09 -16.65 -9.95
C TYR A 237 -0.28 -18.14 -10.27
N ASP A 238 0.33 -18.66 -11.34
CA ASP A 238 0.27 -20.07 -11.75
C ASP A 238 -1.16 -20.66 -11.72
N LYS A 239 -2.08 -19.97 -12.37
CA LYS A 239 -3.51 -20.31 -12.46
C LYS A 239 -4.28 -20.22 -11.15
N LYS A 240 -3.81 -19.44 -10.17
CA LYS A 240 -4.51 -19.29 -8.89
C LYS A 240 -4.37 -17.88 -8.33
N PHE A 241 -5.24 -16.97 -8.76
CA PHE A 241 -5.33 -15.66 -8.12
C PHE A 241 -5.67 -15.77 -6.63
N PRO A 242 -5.29 -14.78 -5.80
CA PRO A 242 -5.66 -14.75 -4.40
C PRO A 242 -7.18 -14.75 -4.21
N VAL A 243 -7.63 -15.34 -3.10
CA VAL A 243 -9.04 -15.41 -2.72
C VAL A 243 -9.31 -14.44 -1.58
N PHE A 244 -10.47 -13.80 -1.60
CA PHE A 244 -10.96 -12.93 -0.54
C PHE A 244 -11.28 -13.76 0.70
N ASN A 245 -10.55 -13.52 1.78
CA ASN A 245 -10.72 -14.18 3.06
C ASN A 245 -11.81 -13.51 3.90
N LYS A 246 -12.96 -14.18 4.00
CA LYS A 246 -14.10 -13.76 4.82
C LYS A 246 -13.79 -13.67 6.32
N SER A 247 -12.75 -14.35 6.83
CA SER A 247 -12.39 -14.27 8.27
C SER A 247 -11.76 -12.94 8.66
N GLU A 248 -11.34 -12.14 7.69
CA GLU A 248 -10.70 -10.84 7.90
C GLU A 248 -11.68 -9.67 7.68
N VAL A 249 -12.98 -9.96 7.57
CA VAL A 249 -14.02 -8.93 7.44
C VAL A 249 -14.40 -8.41 8.82
N LYS A 250 -14.65 -7.10 8.93
CA LYS A 250 -15.13 -6.46 10.15
C LYS A 250 -16.41 -7.13 10.67
N LYS A 251 -16.58 -7.16 12.00
CA LYS A 251 -17.74 -7.82 12.63
C LYS A 251 -19.02 -6.98 12.52
N ASP A 252 -18.86 -5.67 12.46
CA ASP A 252 -19.88 -4.63 12.46
C ASP A 252 -20.25 -4.18 11.05
N ILE A 253 -20.45 -5.15 10.14
CA ILE A 253 -20.99 -4.88 8.80
C ILE A 253 -22.49 -5.24 8.70
N SER A 254 -23.17 -4.74 7.69
CA SER A 254 -24.58 -5.01 7.41
C SER A 254 -24.86 -6.50 7.18
N GLU A 255 -26.07 -6.95 7.53
CA GLU A 255 -26.49 -8.34 7.30
C GLU A 255 -26.50 -8.69 5.79
N GLU A 256 -26.77 -7.71 4.94
CA GLU A 256 -26.70 -7.89 3.48
C GLU A 256 -25.27 -8.17 3.01
N ALA A 257 -24.28 -7.40 3.49
CA ALA A 257 -22.87 -7.64 3.20
C ALA A 257 -22.42 -9.00 3.74
N LYS A 258 -22.84 -9.39 4.95
CA LYS A 258 -22.54 -10.72 5.53
C LYS A 258 -23.12 -11.85 4.68
N GLU A 259 -24.38 -11.74 4.26
CA GLU A 259 -25.04 -12.74 3.41
C GLU A 259 -24.29 -12.89 2.08
N PHE A 260 -23.91 -11.77 1.45
CA PHE A 260 -23.14 -11.77 0.22
C PHE A 260 -21.77 -12.43 0.40
N ILE A 261 -20.96 -11.95 1.34
CA ILE A 261 -19.58 -12.44 1.56
C ILE A 261 -19.56 -13.93 1.92
N ASN A 262 -20.57 -14.42 2.65
CA ASN A 262 -20.63 -15.82 3.04
C ASN A 262 -21.20 -16.77 1.97
N LYS A 263 -21.75 -16.24 0.88
CA LYS A 263 -22.44 -17.04 -0.16
C LYS A 263 -21.50 -18.00 -0.89
N GLN A 264 -20.27 -17.59 -1.15
CA GLN A 264 -19.32 -18.29 -2.03
C GLN A 264 -17.91 -17.72 -1.90
N GLU A 265 -16.93 -18.35 -2.54
CA GLU A 265 -15.55 -17.87 -2.58
C GLU A 265 -15.35 -16.82 -3.68
N TYR A 266 -14.75 -15.69 -3.33
CA TYR A 266 -14.51 -14.58 -4.25
C TYR A 266 -13.03 -14.47 -4.59
N MET A 267 -12.70 -14.51 -5.89
CA MET A 267 -11.33 -14.38 -6.37
C MET A 267 -11.00 -12.91 -6.63
N LEU A 268 -9.79 -12.47 -6.27
CA LEU A 268 -9.28 -11.14 -6.57
C LEU A 268 -8.88 -11.06 -8.04
N ILE A 269 -9.39 -10.07 -8.75
CA ILE A 269 -9.24 -9.93 -10.19
C ILE A 269 -8.77 -8.50 -10.51
N PRO A 270 -7.68 -8.33 -11.30
CA PRO A 270 -7.32 -7.03 -11.82
C PRO A 270 -8.16 -6.71 -13.07
N LYS A 271 -8.65 -5.48 -13.15
CA LYS A 271 -9.31 -4.89 -14.33
C LYS A 271 -8.44 -3.77 -14.88
N TYR A 272 -8.09 -3.90 -16.16
CA TYR A 272 -7.35 -2.86 -16.88
C TYR A 272 -8.34 -2.03 -17.71
N PRO A 273 -8.43 -0.72 -17.45
CA PRO A 273 -9.14 0.18 -18.33
C PRO A 273 -8.43 0.32 -19.68
N TYR A 274 -9.13 0.84 -20.69
CA TYR A 274 -8.62 0.92 -22.06
C TYR A 274 -7.43 1.89 -22.26
N SER A 275 -7.20 2.86 -21.36
CA SER A 275 -6.12 3.84 -21.50
C SER A 275 -4.92 3.55 -20.60
N SER A 276 -3.74 3.91 -21.10
CA SER A 276 -2.43 3.67 -20.48
C SER A 276 -2.15 4.41 -19.17
N TYR A 277 -3.02 5.37 -18.85
CA TYR A 277 -2.87 6.26 -17.70
C TYR A 277 -3.98 6.09 -16.67
N ASP A 278 -4.86 5.12 -16.90
CA ASP A 278 -5.97 4.86 -15.99
C ASP A 278 -5.56 3.90 -14.87
N PRO A 279 -6.11 4.08 -13.66
CA PRO A 279 -5.81 3.20 -12.53
C PRO A 279 -6.26 1.76 -12.83
N VAL A 280 -5.41 0.80 -12.50
CA VAL A 280 -5.82 -0.61 -12.46
C VAL A 280 -6.76 -0.78 -11.27
N ILE A 281 -7.89 -1.43 -11.49
CA ILE A 281 -8.90 -1.65 -10.45
C ILE A 281 -8.81 -3.09 -9.98
N ILE A 282 -8.75 -3.29 -8.67
CA ILE A 282 -8.85 -4.62 -8.06
C ILE A 282 -10.25 -4.80 -7.49
N TYR A 283 -10.90 -5.90 -7.88
CA TYR A 283 -12.21 -6.28 -7.38
C TYR A 283 -12.23 -7.77 -7.05
N ALA A 284 -13.28 -8.22 -6.36
CA ALA A 284 -13.48 -9.64 -6.09
C ALA A 284 -14.81 -10.14 -6.65
N ASP A 285 -14.78 -11.27 -7.37
CA ASP A 285 -15.95 -11.87 -8.02
C ASP A 285 -15.83 -13.40 -8.05
N THR A 286 -16.95 -14.07 -8.27
CA THR A 286 -17.08 -15.53 -8.36
C THR A 286 -17.13 -16.04 -9.79
N GLY A 287 -17.43 -15.16 -10.74
CA GLY A 287 -17.58 -15.50 -12.17
C GLY A 287 -16.29 -15.43 -12.97
N PHE A 288 -15.11 -15.71 -12.38
CA PHE A 288 -13.83 -15.56 -13.07
C PHE A 288 -13.80 -16.39 -14.37
N GLN A 289 -13.89 -15.71 -15.52
CA GLN A 289 -13.70 -16.28 -16.84
C GLN A 289 -12.44 -15.68 -17.44
N ILE A 290 -11.39 -16.50 -17.54
CA ILE A 290 -10.12 -16.05 -18.10
C ILE A 290 -10.17 -15.79 -19.61
N GLU A 291 -11.11 -16.46 -20.30
CA GLU A 291 -11.30 -16.37 -21.75
C GLU A 291 -12.36 -15.35 -22.17
N GLY A 292 -13.07 -14.77 -21.18
CA GLY A 292 -14.09 -13.76 -21.40
C GLY A 292 -13.60 -12.37 -21.04
N SER A 293 -14.11 -11.38 -21.75
CA SER A 293 -13.90 -9.96 -21.48
C SER A 293 -14.70 -9.44 -20.28
N GLY A 294 -15.39 -10.32 -19.54
CA GLY A 294 -16.05 -9.99 -18.27
C GLY A 294 -17.29 -9.09 -18.39
N TRP A 295 -17.92 -8.97 -19.57
CA TRP A 295 -18.96 -7.94 -19.85
C TRP A 295 -20.20 -8.08 -18.96
N ASN A 296 -20.44 -9.28 -18.42
CA ASN A 296 -21.56 -9.59 -17.54
C ASN A 296 -21.16 -9.75 -16.06
N GLN A 297 -19.87 -9.57 -15.72
CA GLN A 297 -19.42 -9.65 -14.34
C GLN A 297 -19.89 -8.42 -13.58
N THR A 298 -20.54 -8.68 -12.45
CA THR A 298 -21.13 -7.65 -11.60
C THR A 298 -20.27 -7.52 -10.36
N ILE A 299 -19.67 -6.36 -10.17
CA ILE A 299 -18.76 -6.07 -9.08
C ILE A 299 -19.58 -5.61 -7.88
N GLN A 300 -19.32 -6.26 -6.74
CA GLN A 300 -19.84 -5.87 -5.42
C GLN A 300 -18.77 -5.79 -4.36
N LEU A 301 -17.55 -6.26 -4.62
CA LEU A 301 -16.40 -6.12 -3.73
C LEU A 301 -15.30 -5.42 -4.49
N ILE A 302 -14.88 -4.25 -4.01
CA ILE A 302 -13.87 -3.43 -4.68
C ILE A 302 -12.83 -2.95 -3.69
N TYR A 303 -11.57 -2.96 -4.09
CA TYR A 303 -10.45 -2.51 -3.28
C TYR A 303 -10.14 -1.04 -3.59
N MET A 304 -10.00 -0.22 -2.55
CA MET A 304 -9.61 1.18 -2.63
C MET A 304 -8.15 1.35 -2.18
N PRO A 305 -7.19 1.55 -3.12
CA PRO A 305 -5.76 1.57 -2.80
C PRO A 305 -5.35 2.73 -1.88
N GLU A 306 -5.96 3.90 -2.07
CA GLU A 306 -5.62 5.12 -1.30
C GLU A 306 -5.96 4.98 0.19
N GLU A 307 -7.00 4.20 0.50
CA GLU A 307 -7.46 3.94 1.86
C GLU A 307 -7.03 2.59 2.41
N ALA A 308 -6.39 1.76 1.57
CA ALA A 308 -6.01 0.39 1.89
C ALA A 308 -7.17 -0.44 2.47
N CYS A 309 -8.35 -0.37 1.87
CA CYS A 309 -9.53 -1.07 2.36
C CYS A 309 -10.43 -1.60 1.25
N TRP A 310 -11.29 -2.54 1.60
CA TRP A 310 -12.32 -3.10 0.73
C TRP A 310 -13.68 -2.49 1.02
N TYR A 311 -14.43 -2.28 -0.05
CA TYR A 311 -15.81 -1.82 -0.02
C TYR A 311 -16.75 -2.90 -0.57
N TYR A 312 -17.85 -3.11 0.13
CA TYR A 312 -19.03 -3.80 -0.37
C TYR A 312 -19.99 -2.80 -1.01
N LEU A 313 -20.47 -3.08 -2.22
CA LEU A 313 -21.50 -2.28 -2.90
C LEU A 313 -22.88 -2.90 -2.67
N ASN A 314 -23.82 -2.09 -2.20
CA ASN A 314 -25.20 -2.49 -1.94
C ASN A 314 -25.85 -3.05 -3.23
N LYS A 315 -26.89 -3.88 -3.11
CA LYS A 315 -27.53 -4.54 -4.27
C LYS A 315 -27.92 -3.60 -5.42
N ASP A 316 -28.29 -2.36 -5.09
CA ASP A 316 -28.69 -1.34 -6.07
C ASP A 316 -27.51 -0.57 -6.70
N GLN A 317 -26.30 -0.74 -6.15
CA GLN A 317 -25.07 -0.07 -6.58
C GLN A 317 -24.09 -1.03 -7.27
N LYS A 318 -24.57 -2.22 -7.62
CA LYS A 318 -23.87 -3.20 -8.44
C LYS A 318 -23.41 -2.57 -9.76
N ILE A 319 -22.11 -2.57 -10.01
CA ILE A 319 -21.55 -2.07 -11.26
C ILE A 319 -21.07 -3.22 -12.14
N ARG A 320 -21.08 -3.03 -13.46
CA ARG A 320 -20.45 -3.98 -14.39
C ARG A 320 -18.94 -3.74 -14.42
N ALA A 321 -18.15 -4.78 -14.66
CA ALA A 321 -16.70 -4.64 -14.84
C ALA A 321 -16.33 -3.65 -15.97
N THR A 322 -17.21 -3.48 -16.96
CA THR A 322 -17.03 -2.52 -18.07
C THR A 322 -17.44 -1.08 -17.72
N TYR A 323 -17.93 -0.80 -16.51
CA TYR A 323 -18.38 0.54 -16.12
C TYR A 323 -17.27 1.59 -16.32
N PHE A 324 -16.04 1.20 -15.96
CA PHE A 324 -14.84 2.02 -16.08
C PHE A 324 -14.21 2.00 -17.47
N ASP A 325 -14.71 1.17 -18.39
CA ASP A 325 -14.23 1.20 -19.77
C ASP A 325 -14.75 2.46 -20.46
N ASN A 326 -13.86 3.19 -21.13
CA ASN A 326 -14.23 4.31 -21.99
C ASN A 326 -13.27 4.42 -23.17
N SER A 327 -13.80 4.35 -24.39
CA SER A 327 -13.04 4.57 -25.63
C SER A 327 -12.52 6.00 -25.77
N ASN A 328 -13.08 6.95 -25.02
CA ASN A 328 -12.83 8.39 -25.17
C ASN A 328 -11.91 8.98 -24.08
N GLY A 329 -11.33 8.16 -23.20
CA GLY A 329 -10.28 8.59 -22.26
C GLY A 329 -10.72 9.17 -20.90
N ASN A 330 -12.01 9.13 -20.54
CA ASN A 330 -12.50 9.67 -19.25
C ASN A 330 -12.65 8.59 -18.15
N SER A 331 -11.89 7.51 -18.18
CA SER A 331 -11.98 6.41 -17.21
C SER A 331 -11.59 6.86 -15.81
N LYS A 332 -10.55 7.69 -15.71
CA LYS A 332 -10.11 8.30 -14.45
C LYS A 332 -11.19 9.20 -13.82
N ASP A 333 -11.90 9.99 -14.61
CA ASP A 333 -12.98 10.84 -14.10
C ASP A 333 -14.16 9.98 -13.64
N LYS A 334 -14.51 8.93 -14.39
CA LYS A 334 -15.52 7.94 -13.95
C LYS A 334 -15.12 7.27 -12.64
N TRP A 335 -13.85 6.93 -12.47
CA TRP A 335 -13.32 6.38 -11.21
C TRP A 335 -13.46 7.38 -10.07
N ASN A 336 -12.99 8.62 -10.26
CA ASN A 336 -13.07 9.66 -9.24
C ASN A 336 -14.52 9.96 -8.83
N ASN A 337 -15.43 10.05 -9.80
CA ASN A 337 -16.86 10.24 -9.53
C ASN A 337 -17.44 9.04 -8.79
N PHE A 338 -17.09 7.82 -9.19
CA PHE A 338 -17.53 6.61 -8.50
C PHE A 338 -17.04 6.57 -7.04
N VAL A 339 -15.79 6.95 -6.79
CA VAL A 339 -15.25 7.05 -5.42
C VAL A 339 -16.06 8.05 -4.61
N ASN A 340 -16.23 9.27 -5.11
CA ASN A 340 -16.90 10.35 -4.37
C ASN A 340 -18.41 10.11 -4.20
N ASP A 341 -19.09 9.64 -5.24
CA ASP A 341 -20.56 9.55 -5.28
C ASP A 341 -21.09 8.21 -4.76
N VAL A 342 -20.26 7.16 -4.74
CA VAL A 342 -20.66 5.80 -4.37
C VAL A 342 -19.84 5.27 -3.20
N LEU A 343 -18.51 5.25 -3.26
CA LEU A 343 -17.70 4.62 -2.20
C LEU A 343 -17.71 5.40 -0.89
N HIS A 344 -17.75 6.74 -0.95
CA HIS A 344 -17.79 7.60 0.23
C HIS A 344 -19.21 7.90 0.73
N ASP A 345 -20.22 7.29 0.12
CA ASP A 345 -21.61 7.37 0.56
C ASP A 345 -21.97 6.05 1.30
N GLU A 346 -22.06 6.12 2.63
CA GLU A 346 -22.37 4.97 3.50
C GLU A 346 -23.73 4.32 3.18
N THR A 347 -24.63 5.01 2.47
CA THR A 347 -25.91 4.44 2.02
C THR A 347 -25.79 3.59 0.76
N LYS A 348 -24.64 3.67 0.06
CA LYS A 348 -24.38 3.02 -1.23
C LYS A 348 -23.28 1.97 -1.16
N ALA A 349 -22.27 2.22 -0.32
CA ALA A 349 -21.15 1.31 -0.12
C ALA A 349 -20.76 1.22 1.36
N GLU A 350 -20.29 0.06 1.76
CA GLU A 350 -19.89 -0.24 3.13
C GLU A 350 -18.42 -0.65 3.18
N LYS A 351 -17.65 -0.05 4.09
CA LYS A 351 -16.23 -0.37 4.29
C LYS A 351 -16.07 -1.62 5.17
N ILE A 352 -15.58 -2.71 4.60
CA ILE A 352 -15.65 -4.05 5.21
C ILE A 352 -14.35 -4.60 5.79
N THR A 353 -13.21 -3.92 5.59
CA THR A 353 -11.89 -4.30 6.14
C THR A 353 -11.28 -3.19 6.95
#